data_AF-A0A661V873-F1
#
_entry.id   AF-A0A661V873-F1
#
_cell.length_a   1.000
_cell.length_b   1.000
_cell.length_c   1.000
_cell.angle_alpha   90.00
_cell.angle_beta   90.00
_cell.angle_gamma   90.00
#
_symmetry.space_group_name_H-M   'P 1'
#
loop_
_entity.id
_entity.type
_entity.pdbx_description
1 polymer ?
#
loop_
_entity_poly.entity_id
_entity_poly.type
_entity_poly.pdbx_seq_one_letter_code
_entity_poly.pdbx_strand_id
1 'polypeptide(L)'
;MAEYEKMVNEAVGATKAVFGVIKEKRGGTFKLTDAKPYVDAVNKMKAGDGQLKEVIDLHVESVNAHYNILTGLTDTIRPEDDPFVEHYQTPPILEILYEEVPEFKDSMWKFIDAIAANKALIGREAVRRYGGMYGPTCVVDFAMSVGSVPNVVNRILREMDIPGEHKQTILACKSWGMNTSYGLAGAFRAALEAGKTAAEAEQAEVEQLQFVYREPIEAQARLMETHNLGGHGPHSSFDVRKYMAQYKEKMKPFILAALEKGVHMANITAVPAYCVGDIGHHIAQSAYNMFKDDMVFGIYEAVMGVFENTLRRGLEQNAYKSEYDVLSVATGAPACATAYILWLDSFTVPMVIDLLTKRFYNYAAMHPDRGEADELHNVDFIDILLRGESILDIKPIGAGGKIKGIEVDLSPVDNHEVVMNPQRYTYPACAITQRFAALMSMADFPCYLTPECTTATLMTNAIALNPDKPGAPVRGCKHCAATTLIKRNVPLVTGFGKGKQGYCEWAKAV
;
A
#
# COMPACT_ATOMS: atom_id res chain seq x y z
N MET A 1 -22.90 -0.85 17.36
CA MET A 1 -23.66 -1.42 16.23
C MET A 1 -23.83 -0.39 15.10
N ALA A 2 -24.46 0.77 15.32
CA ALA A 2 -24.65 1.78 14.26
C ALA A 2 -23.34 2.25 13.59
N GLU A 3 -22.28 2.42 14.39
CA GLU A 3 -20.94 2.80 13.89
C GLU A 3 -20.32 1.71 12.99
N TYR A 4 -20.36 0.44 13.40
CA TYR A 4 -19.83 -0.67 12.59
C TYR A 4 -20.63 -0.89 11.31
N GLU A 5 -21.95 -0.71 11.38
CA GLU A 5 -22.81 -0.75 10.20
C GLU A 5 -22.45 0.37 9.21
N LYS A 6 -22.22 1.60 9.69
CA LYS A 6 -21.70 2.70 8.87
C LYS A 6 -20.37 2.31 8.20
N MET A 7 -19.39 1.85 8.98
CA MET A 7 -18.08 1.45 8.46
C MET A 7 -18.18 0.36 7.38
N VAL A 8 -19.01 -0.67 7.62
CA VAL A 8 -19.27 -1.74 6.64
C VAL A 8 -19.93 -1.17 5.38
N ASN A 9 -20.95 -0.32 5.52
CA ASN A 9 -21.66 0.25 4.37
C ASN A 9 -20.77 1.17 3.53
N GLU A 10 -19.91 1.98 4.16
CA GLU A 10 -18.95 2.84 3.46
C GLU A 10 -17.89 2.01 2.73
N ALA A 11 -17.28 1.01 3.39
CA ALA A 11 -16.28 0.14 2.78
C ALA A 11 -16.83 -0.70 1.62
N VAL A 12 -18.01 -1.31 1.81
CA VAL A 12 -18.70 -2.05 0.74
C VAL A 12 -19.11 -1.11 -0.39
N GLY A 13 -19.58 0.09 -0.07
CA GLY A 13 -19.98 1.11 -1.05
C GLY A 13 -18.82 1.54 -1.94
N ALA A 14 -17.68 1.90 -1.34
CA ALA A 14 -16.46 2.28 -2.07
C ALA A 14 -15.98 1.13 -2.98
N THR A 15 -15.87 -0.08 -2.41
CA THR A 15 -15.41 -1.27 -3.14
C THR A 15 -16.32 -1.61 -4.31
N LYS A 16 -17.65 -1.58 -4.10
CA LYS A 16 -18.63 -1.86 -5.17
C LYS A 16 -18.61 -0.81 -6.26
N ALA A 17 -18.29 0.44 -5.95
CA ALA A 17 -18.15 1.48 -6.96
C ALA A 17 -16.99 1.17 -7.92
N VAL A 18 -15.83 0.79 -7.38
CA VAL A 18 -14.65 0.38 -8.17
C VAL A 18 -14.94 -0.90 -8.96
N PHE A 19 -15.42 -1.94 -8.27
CA PHE A 19 -15.80 -3.21 -8.87
C PHE A 19 -16.82 -3.04 -10.01
N GLY A 20 -17.86 -2.23 -9.80
CA GLY A 20 -18.92 -2.01 -10.79
C GLY A 20 -18.39 -1.36 -12.07
N VAL A 21 -17.51 -0.36 -11.94
CA VAL A 21 -16.86 0.28 -13.09
C VAL A 21 -16.00 -0.72 -13.87
N ILE A 22 -15.16 -1.48 -13.18
CA ILE A 22 -14.31 -2.50 -13.81
C ILE A 22 -15.16 -3.57 -14.50
N LYS A 23 -16.23 -4.04 -13.85
CA LYS A 23 -17.14 -5.03 -14.42
C LYS A 23 -17.71 -4.60 -15.76
N GLU A 24 -18.13 -3.34 -15.84
CA GLU A 24 -18.74 -2.77 -17.04
C GLU A 24 -17.70 -2.45 -18.12
N LYS A 25 -16.52 -1.97 -17.74
CA LYS A 25 -15.56 -1.34 -18.67
C LYS A 25 -14.28 -2.12 -18.93
N ARG A 26 -14.04 -3.25 -18.25
CA ARG A 26 -12.88 -4.13 -18.48
C ARG A 26 -12.72 -4.46 -19.96
N GLY A 27 -11.47 -4.46 -20.44
CA GLY A 27 -11.13 -4.62 -21.85
C GLY A 27 -11.38 -3.40 -22.75
N GLY A 28 -11.99 -2.33 -22.22
CA GLY A 28 -12.20 -1.07 -22.92
C GLY A 28 -11.05 -0.06 -22.75
N THR A 29 -11.33 1.18 -23.15
CA THR A 29 -10.42 2.33 -22.95
C THR A 29 -10.81 3.09 -21.70
N PHE A 30 -9.86 3.25 -20.79
CA PHE A 30 -10.03 4.00 -19.56
C PHE A 30 -10.12 5.52 -19.81
N LYS A 31 -11.05 6.16 -19.07
CA LYS A 31 -11.11 7.61 -18.91
C LYS A 31 -11.16 7.97 -17.43
N LEU A 32 -10.55 9.08 -17.03
CA LEU A 32 -10.58 9.55 -15.64
C LEU A 32 -12.01 9.75 -15.11
N THR A 33 -12.95 10.13 -15.97
CA THR A 33 -14.37 10.27 -15.61
C THR A 33 -15.04 8.94 -15.23
N ASP A 34 -14.43 7.81 -15.57
CA ASP A 34 -14.88 6.48 -15.11
C ASP A 34 -14.77 6.32 -13.60
N ALA A 35 -13.90 7.09 -12.93
CA ALA A 35 -13.74 7.06 -11.48
C ALA A 35 -14.84 7.81 -10.70
N LYS A 36 -15.76 8.50 -11.40
CA LYS A 36 -16.84 9.28 -10.77
C LYS A 36 -17.70 8.47 -9.79
N PRO A 37 -18.07 7.20 -10.05
CA PRO A 37 -18.81 6.40 -9.08
C PRO A 37 -18.09 6.19 -7.75
N TYR A 38 -16.75 6.06 -7.77
CA TYR A 38 -15.94 5.99 -6.55
C TYR A 38 -15.98 7.32 -5.78
N VAL A 39 -15.78 8.44 -6.48
CA VAL A 39 -15.90 9.80 -5.90
C VAL A 39 -17.28 9.99 -5.26
N ASP A 40 -18.34 9.52 -5.90
CA ASP A 40 -19.71 9.60 -5.38
C ASP A 40 -19.97 8.68 -4.18
N ALA A 41 -19.25 7.57 -4.07
CA ALA A 41 -19.29 6.72 -2.88
C ALA A 41 -18.60 7.42 -1.70
N VAL A 42 -17.41 7.97 -1.93
CA VAL A 42 -16.64 8.71 -0.92
C VAL A 42 -17.39 9.96 -0.43
N ASN A 43 -18.01 10.72 -1.33
CA ASN A 43 -18.79 11.91 -0.97
C ASN A 43 -20.01 11.64 -0.06
N LYS A 44 -20.38 10.39 0.16
CA LYS A 44 -21.42 10.00 1.12
C LYS A 44 -20.87 9.81 2.54
N MET A 45 -19.56 9.70 2.71
CA MET A 45 -18.93 9.59 4.02
C MET A 45 -19.24 10.83 4.85
N LYS A 46 -19.64 10.60 6.10
CA LYS A 46 -19.92 11.66 7.09
C LYS A 46 -19.35 11.23 8.43
N ALA A 47 -19.01 12.18 9.30
CA ALA A 47 -18.70 11.83 10.68
C ALA A 47 -19.92 11.21 11.36
N GLY A 48 -19.73 10.03 11.94
CA GLY A 48 -20.67 9.42 12.87
C GLY A 48 -20.45 9.89 14.31
N ASP A 49 -21.16 9.27 15.25
CA ASP A 49 -21.00 9.55 16.68
C ASP A 49 -19.55 9.31 17.12
N GLY A 50 -18.95 10.29 17.80
CA GLY A 50 -17.57 10.21 18.30
C GLY A 50 -16.47 10.40 17.25
N GLN A 51 -16.81 10.50 15.97
CA GLN A 51 -15.84 10.73 14.90
C GLN A 51 -15.58 12.22 14.68
N LEU A 52 -14.31 12.60 14.54
CA LEU A 52 -13.91 13.95 14.18
C LEU A 52 -14.14 14.21 12.69
N LYS A 53 -14.92 15.24 12.37
CA LYS A 53 -15.29 15.60 10.99
C LYS A 53 -14.07 15.91 10.13
N GLU A 54 -13.08 16.58 10.70
CA GLU A 54 -11.89 17.04 9.99
C GLU A 54 -11.05 15.87 9.47
N VAL A 55 -11.09 14.70 10.11
CA VAL A 55 -10.45 13.48 9.57
C VAL A 55 -11.22 12.95 8.36
N ILE A 56 -12.56 12.96 8.41
CA ILE A 56 -13.39 12.55 7.26
C ILE A 56 -13.19 13.52 6.09
N ASP A 57 -13.12 14.82 6.38
CA ASP A 57 -12.90 15.86 5.37
C ASP A 57 -11.54 15.68 4.68
N LEU A 58 -10.47 15.35 5.42
CA LEU A 58 -9.16 15.05 4.81
C LEU A 58 -9.24 13.96 3.73
N HIS A 59 -10.07 12.93 3.94
CA HIS A 59 -10.30 11.87 2.96
C HIS A 59 -11.16 12.38 1.79
N VAL A 60 -12.35 12.90 2.10
CA VAL A 60 -13.35 13.29 1.09
C VAL A 60 -12.80 14.38 0.16
N GLU A 61 -12.16 15.39 0.74
CA GLU A 61 -11.64 16.54 -0.01
C GLU A 61 -10.37 16.18 -0.77
N SER A 62 -9.57 15.23 -0.29
CA SER A 62 -8.44 14.70 -1.06
C SER A 62 -8.91 13.99 -2.32
N VAL A 63 -9.93 13.13 -2.22
CA VAL A 63 -10.55 12.44 -3.36
C VAL A 63 -11.13 13.43 -4.36
N ASN A 64 -11.87 14.44 -3.88
CA ASN A 64 -12.42 15.49 -4.75
C ASN A 64 -11.33 16.34 -5.40
N ALA A 65 -10.31 16.77 -4.66
CA ALA A 65 -9.20 17.55 -5.19
C ALA A 65 -8.46 16.75 -6.28
N HIS A 66 -8.11 15.50 -5.98
CA HIS A 66 -7.41 14.61 -6.90
C HIS A 66 -8.18 14.39 -8.21
N TYR A 67 -9.46 13.99 -8.12
CA TYR A 67 -10.31 13.79 -9.28
C TYR A 67 -10.46 15.05 -10.14
N ASN A 68 -10.75 16.19 -9.51
CA ASN A 68 -10.98 17.44 -10.23
C ASN A 68 -9.72 17.99 -10.90
N ILE A 69 -8.55 17.82 -10.26
CA ILE A 69 -7.28 18.23 -10.85
C ILE A 69 -6.96 17.32 -12.04
N LEU A 70 -6.98 16.00 -11.87
CA LEU A 70 -6.63 15.07 -12.96
C LEU A 70 -7.54 15.23 -14.16
N THR A 71 -8.86 15.28 -13.97
CA THR A 71 -9.82 15.49 -15.07
C THR A 71 -9.68 16.87 -15.75
N GLY A 72 -9.08 17.84 -15.07
CA GLY A 72 -8.72 19.14 -15.65
C GLY A 72 -7.36 19.16 -16.37
N LEU A 73 -6.50 18.15 -16.17
CA LEU A 73 -5.16 18.06 -16.75
C LEU A 73 -5.09 17.08 -17.93
N THR A 74 -5.86 16.00 -17.90
CA THR A 74 -5.87 14.96 -18.93
C THR A 74 -7.17 14.16 -18.92
N ASP A 75 -7.46 13.45 -20.01
CA ASP A 75 -8.61 12.54 -20.11
C ASP A 75 -8.28 11.11 -19.66
N THR A 76 -7.02 10.71 -19.79
CA THR A 76 -6.54 9.34 -19.53
C THR A 76 -5.12 9.36 -18.98
N ILE A 77 -4.73 8.25 -18.37
CA ILE A 77 -3.39 8.02 -17.84
C ILE A 77 -2.86 6.75 -18.49
N ARG A 78 -1.61 6.80 -18.94
CA ARG A 78 -0.94 5.66 -19.52
C ARG A 78 -0.70 4.59 -18.45
N PRO A 79 -0.76 3.28 -18.80
CA PRO A 79 -0.45 2.21 -17.85
C PRO A 79 0.92 2.37 -17.17
N GLU A 80 1.91 2.92 -17.88
CA GLU A 80 3.25 3.10 -17.31
C GLU A 80 3.32 4.21 -16.24
N ASP A 81 2.36 5.13 -16.25
CA ASP A 81 2.30 6.29 -15.36
C ASP A 81 1.37 6.06 -14.16
N ASP A 82 0.41 5.13 -14.28
CA ASP A 82 -0.61 4.86 -13.27
C ASP A 82 -0.08 4.47 -11.87
N PRO A 83 1.07 3.77 -11.70
CA PRO A 83 1.55 3.41 -10.37
C PRO A 83 1.96 4.60 -9.51
N PHE A 84 2.24 5.76 -10.12
CA PHE A 84 2.77 6.92 -9.41
C PHE A 84 1.70 7.90 -8.93
N VAL A 85 0.46 7.71 -9.38
CA VAL A 85 -0.64 8.68 -9.19
C VAL A 85 -1.02 8.87 -7.72
N GLU A 86 -0.78 7.86 -6.89
CA GLU A 86 -0.99 7.87 -5.44
C GLU A 86 0.18 8.45 -4.61
N HIS A 87 1.28 8.84 -5.26
CA HIS A 87 2.48 9.37 -4.59
C HIS A 87 2.58 10.89 -4.59
N TYR A 88 1.58 11.58 -5.13
CA TYR A 88 1.62 13.02 -5.38
C TYR A 88 0.99 13.88 -4.27
N GLN A 89 0.38 13.27 -3.25
CA GLN A 89 -0.44 13.95 -2.24
C GLN A 89 0.39 14.38 -1.02
N THR A 90 1.24 13.52 -0.48
CA THR A 90 2.06 13.87 0.69
C THR A 90 3.13 14.91 0.43
N PRO A 91 3.79 14.96 -0.74
CA PRO A 91 4.75 16.02 -1.02
C PRO A 91 4.21 17.45 -0.78
N PRO A 92 3.06 17.87 -1.34
CA PRO A 92 2.48 19.17 -1.05
C PRO A 92 1.99 19.31 0.40
N ILE A 93 1.51 18.24 1.05
CA ILE A 93 1.10 18.28 2.46
C ILE A 93 2.30 18.61 3.36
N LEU A 94 3.46 17.98 3.14
CA LEU A 94 4.67 18.27 3.90
C LEU A 94 5.11 19.72 3.73
N GLU A 95 5.04 20.28 2.52
CA GLU A 95 5.37 21.69 2.34
C GLU A 95 4.40 22.63 3.06
N ILE A 96 3.10 22.29 3.12
CA ILE A 96 2.13 23.04 3.95
C ILE A 96 2.54 22.95 5.43
N LEU A 97 2.89 21.77 5.93
CA LEU A 97 3.35 21.63 7.32
C LEU A 97 4.65 22.41 7.58
N TYR A 98 5.55 22.52 6.60
CA TYR A 98 6.75 23.35 6.73
C TYR A 98 6.45 24.85 6.78
N GLU A 99 5.40 25.30 6.08
CA GLU A 99 4.95 26.68 6.08
C GLU A 99 4.23 27.05 7.39
N GLU A 100 3.41 26.13 7.90
CA GLU A 100 2.41 26.42 8.93
C GLU A 100 2.83 25.95 10.34
N VAL A 101 3.81 25.03 10.44
CA VAL A 101 4.29 24.45 11.72
C VAL A 101 5.82 24.58 11.81
N PRO A 102 6.37 25.77 12.16
CA PRO A 102 7.82 26.04 12.15
C PRO A 102 8.65 25.07 13.00
N GLU A 103 8.15 24.63 14.15
CA GLU A 103 8.82 23.67 15.03
C GLU A 103 8.92 22.26 14.42
N PHE A 104 7.95 21.88 13.60
CA PHE A 104 8.00 20.64 12.83
C PHE A 104 9.03 20.77 11.70
N LYS A 105 9.05 21.91 11.01
CA LYS A 105 10.09 22.23 10.03
C LYS A 105 11.49 22.12 10.63
N ASP A 106 11.74 22.73 11.79
CA ASP A 106 13.03 22.65 12.47
C ASP A 106 13.43 21.19 12.80
N SER A 107 12.45 20.39 13.19
CA SER A 107 12.66 18.97 13.47
C SER A 107 12.95 18.15 12.21
N MET A 108 12.29 18.46 11.10
CA MET A 108 12.55 17.85 9.80
C MET A 108 13.95 18.21 9.28
N TRP A 109 14.41 19.45 9.44
CA TRP A 109 15.76 19.84 9.03
C TRP A 109 16.84 19.15 9.85
N LYS A 110 16.63 19.01 11.17
CA LYS A 110 17.49 18.16 12.01
C LYS A 110 17.51 16.71 11.53
N PHE A 111 16.37 16.19 11.06
CA PHE A 111 16.30 14.84 10.51
C PHE A 111 17.05 14.72 9.17
N ILE A 112 16.94 15.71 8.28
CA ILE A 112 17.71 15.78 7.03
C ILE A 112 19.22 15.79 7.31
N ASP A 113 19.68 16.54 8.32
CA ASP A 113 21.08 16.51 8.74
C ASP A 113 21.47 15.13 9.32
N ALA A 114 20.57 14.53 10.10
CA ALA A 114 20.78 13.19 10.65
C ALA A 114 20.87 12.11 9.57
N ILE A 115 20.20 12.25 8.42
CA ILE A 115 20.37 11.35 7.26
C ILE A 115 21.84 11.38 6.80
N ALA A 116 22.43 12.56 6.60
CA ALA A 116 23.84 12.68 6.22
C ALA A 116 24.78 12.11 7.30
N ALA A 117 24.52 12.40 8.58
CA ALA A 117 25.31 11.86 9.69
C ALA A 117 25.22 10.32 9.79
N ASN A 118 24.17 9.71 9.25
CA ASN A 118 23.93 8.27 9.24
C ASN A 118 24.27 7.60 7.90
N LYS A 119 25.16 8.20 7.09
CA LYS A 119 25.62 7.65 5.80
C LYS A 119 25.98 6.16 5.85
N ALA A 120 26.76 5.72 6.84
CA ALA A 120 27.15 4.31 6.97
C ALA A 120 25.99 3.35 7.29
N LEU A 121 24.94 3.83 7.96
CA LEU A 121 23.70 3.06 8.13
C LEU A 121 22.99 2.94 6.77
N ILE A 122 22.80 4.05 6.08
CA ILE A 122 22.11 4.10 4.77
C ILE A 122 22.83 3.23 3.74
N GLY A 123 24.14 3.38 3.56
CA GLY A 123 24.93 2.59 2.64
C GLY A 123 24.86 1.09 2.92
N ARG A 124 24.91 0.69 4.20
CA ARG A 124 24.76 -0.73 4.57
C ARG A 124 23.38 -1.27 4.18
N GLU A 125 22.32 -0.54 4.48
CA GLU A 125 20.96 -1.00 4.17
C GLU A 125 20.70 -1.01 2.66
N ALA A 126 21.28 -0.04 1.93
CA ALA A 126 21.26 -0.02 0.47
C ALA A 126 21.99 -1.23 -0.15
N VAL A 127 23.20 -1.56 0.32
CA VAL A 127 23.95 -2.75 -0.14
C VAL A 127 23.17 -4.04 0.15
N ARG A 128 22.58 -4.16 1.35
CA ARG A 128 21.78 -5.33 1.73
C ARG A 128 20.56 -5.51 0.84
N ARG A 129 19.91 -4.40 0.46
CA ARG A 129 18.75 -4.42 -0.45
C ARG A 129 19.18 -4.71 -1.89
N TYR A 130 20.23 -4.06 -2.38
CA TYR A 130 20.82 -4.31 -3.70
C TYR A 130 21.13 -5.79 -3.92
N GLY A 131 21.91 -6.39 -3.00
CA GLY A 131 22.30 -7.81 -3.06
C GLY A 131 21.19 -8.80 -2.67
N GLY A 132 19.96 -8.35 -2.43
CA GLY A 132 18.82 -9.20 -2.11
C GLY A 132 18.92 -9.89 -0.75
N MET A 133 19.78 -9.45 0.19
CA MET A 133 19.95 -10.08 1.52
C MET A 133 18.61 -10.23 2.24
N TYR A 134 17.75 -9.25 2.08
CA TYR A 134 16.43 -9.25 2.67
C TYR A 134 15.47 -10.22 1.94
N GLY A 135 15.68 -10.60 0.68
CA GLY A 135 14.62 -11.18 -0.14
C GLY A 135 13.67 -10.09 -0.65
N PRO A 136 12.50 -10.44 -1.19
CA PRO A 136 11.56 -9.45 -1.68
C PRO A 136 11.05 -8.57 -0.52
N THR A 137 10.99 -7.27 -0.77
CA THR A 137 10.58 -6.23 0.19
C THR A 137 9.69 -5.22 -0.48
N CYS A 138 8.66 -4.74 0.24
CA CYS A 138 7.84 -3.67 -0.28
C CYS A 138 8.59 -2.32 -0.18
N VAL A 139 8.38 -1.45 -1.17
CA VAL A 139 8.91 -0.08 -1.20
C VAL A 139 8.12 0.82 -0.27
N VAL A 140 6.80 0.69 -0.28
CA VAL A 140 5.85 1.35 0.61
C VAL A 140 5.36 0.34 1.64
N ASP A 141 5.65 0.59 2.91
CA ASP A 141 5.28 -0.33 3.98
C ASP A 141 4.21 0.30 4.88
N PHE A 142 2.98 -0.22 4.81
CA PHE A 142 1.93 0.14 5.75
C PHE A 142 2.24 -0.32 7.19
N ALA A 143 2.97 -1.44 7.30
CA ALA A 143 3.58 -1.91 8.53
C ALA A 143 5.08 -2.09 8.27
N MET A 144 5.92 -1.73 9.23
CA MET A 144 7.37 -1.80 9.04
C MET A 144 7.84 -3.23 8.73
N SER A 145 8.53 -3.41 7.60
CA SER A 145 9.28 -4.61 7.26
C SER A 145 10.79 -4.34 7.21
N VAL A 146 11.61 -5.38 7.12
CA VAL A 146 13.06 -5.18 7.00
C VAL A 146 13.46 -4.78 5.59
N GLY A 147 14.42 -3.87 5.49
CA GLY A 147 14.88 -3.35 4.20
C GLY A 147 13.98 -2.25 3.62
N SER A 148 12.87 -1.90 4.27
CA SER A 148 12.03 -0.78 3.83
C SER A 148 12.51 0.57 4.32
N VAL A 149 12.07 1.63 3.64
CA VAL A 149 12.41 3.01 3.98
C VAL A 149 11.96 3.35 5.41
N PRO A 150 10.70 3.06 5.84
CA PRO A 150 10.28 3.34 7.22
C PRO A 150 11.17 2.66 8.27
N ASN A 151 11.69 1.46 8.01
CA ASN A 151 12.60 0.77 8.91
C ASN A 151 13.94 1.51 9.07
N VAL A 152 14.52 2.02 7.99
CA VAL A 152 15.76 2.84 8.06
C VAL A 152 15.49 4.18 8.75
N VAL A 153 14.41 4.87 8.36
CA VAL A 153 13.98 6.14 8.94
C VAL A 153 13.79 6.03 10.45
N ASN A 154 13.10 4.99 10.92
CA ASN A 154 12.88 4.77 12.36
C ASN A 154 14.20 4.61 13.13
N ARG A 155 15.20 3.93 12.56
CA ARG A 155 16.50 3.74 13.22
C ARG A 155 17.24 5.06 13.44
N ILE A 156 17.08 6.01 12.53
CA ILE A 156 17.64 7.36 12.68
C ILE A 156 16.83 8.12 13.73
N LEU A 157 15.50 8.17 13.59
CA LEU A 157 14.61 8.94 14.47
C LEU A 157 14.67 8.55 15.94
N ARG A 158 14.84 7.27 16.25
CA ARG A 158 14.92 6.77 17.64
C ARG A 158 16.04 7.42 18.44
N GLU A 159 17.18 7.67 17.79
CA GLU A 159 18.38 8.20 18.43
C GLU A 159 18.41 9.74 18.46
N MET A 160 17.45 10.40 17.78
CA MET A 160 17.38 11.86 17.72
C MET A 160 16.74 12.47 18.96
N ASP A 161 17.17 13.68 19.32
CA ASP A 161 16.52 14.51 20.34
C ASP A 161 15.62 15.57 19.68
N ILE A 162 14.41 15.14 19.29
CA ILE A 162 13.32 15.95 18.73
C ILE A 162 11.98 15.47 19.31
N PRO A 163 10.90 16.27 19.28
CA PRO A 163 9.60 15.89 19.82
C PRO A 163 9.07 14.55 19.26
N GLY A 164 8.49 13.72 20.11
CA GLY A 164 8.01 12.38 19.74
C GLY A 164 6.96 12.40 18.63
N GLU A 165 6.03 13.35 18.68
CA GLU A 165 5.01 13.56 17.64
C GLU A 165 5.64 13.88 16.26
N HIS A 166 6.73 14.64 16.25
CA HIS A 166 7.45 14.96 15.01
C HIS A 166 8.13 13.71 14.45
N LYS A 167 8.73 12.87 15.32
CA LYS A 167 9.29 11.58 14.89
C LYS A 167 8.21 10.69 14.26
N GLN A 168 7.05 10.60 14.90
CA GLN A 168 5.91 9.83 14.42
C GLN A 168 5.42 10.32 13.07
N THR A 169 5.35 11.65 12.89
CA THR A 169 4.95 12.29 11.64
C THR A 169 5.97 12.05 10.52
N ILE A 170 7.27 12.19 10.79
CA ILE A 170 8.33 11.90 9.81
C ILE A 170 8.28 10.42 9.39
N LEU A 171 8.07 9.50 10.34
CA LEU A 171 7.95 8.08 10.03
C LEU A 171 6.67 7.79 9.21
N ALA A 172 5.54 8.38 9.61
CA ALA A 172 4.25 8.19 8.96
C ALA A 172 4.25 8.68 7.51
N CYS A 173 4.86 9.85 7.24
CA CYS A 173 4.86 10.45 5.92
C CYS A 173 5.53 9.56 4.86
N LYS A 174 6.49 8.70 5.24
CA LYS A 174 7.11 7.74 4.31
C LYS A 174 6.52 6.32 4.36
N SER A 175 5.66 6.04 5.34
CA SER A 175 4.84 4.82 5.35
C SER A 175 3.57 5.02 4.52
N TRP A 176 2.40 5.12 5.16
CA TRP A 176 1.10 5.36 4.54
C TRP A 176 1.02 6.69 3.82
N GLY A 177 1.80 7.69 4.27
CA GLY A 177 1.87 8.96 3.55
C GLY A 177 2.53 8.83 2.19
N MET A 178 3.33 7.79 1.92
CA MET A 178 3.94 7.58 0.60
C MET A 178 4.68 8.81 0.06
N ASN A 179 5.38 9.56 0.92
CA ASN A 179 6.13 10.77 0.54
C ASN A 179 7.12 10.43 -0.59
N THR A 180 6.76 10.82 -1.80
CA THR A 180 7.38 10.41 -3.07
C THR A 180 7.30 8.90 -3.33
N SER A 181 7.43 8.51 -4.59
CA SER A 181 7.55 7.10 -5.01
C SER A 181 8.92 6.48 -4.73
N TYR A 182 9.88 7.24 -4.19
CA TYR A 182 11.25 6.78 -3.98
C TYR A 182 11.38 5.67 -2.92
N GLY A 183 12.05 4.57 -3.26
CA GLY A 183 12.40 3.50 -2.34
C GLY A 183 13.81 3.61 -1.77
N LEU A 184 14.15 2.69 -0.87
CA LEU A 184 15.53 2.60 -0.40
C LEU A 184 16.36 1.91 -1.49
N ALA A 185 17.58 2.39 -1.69
CA ALA A 185 18.59 1.84 -2.59
C ALA A 185 18.37 2.12 -4.08
N GLY A 186 17.37 2.89 -4.48
CA GLY A 186 17.12 3.24 -5.89
C GLY A 186 18.24 4.07 -6.49
N ALA A 187 18.61 5.17 -5.82
CA ALA A 187 19.71 6.01 -6.27
C ALA A 187 21.05 5.28 -6.14
N PHE A 188 21.25 4.49 -5.09
CA PHE A 188 22.42 3.62 -4.94
C PHE A 188 22.57 2.67 -6.13
N ARG A 189 21.52 1.93 -6.47
CA ARG A 189 21.49 0.95 -7.55
C ARG A 189 21.74 1.63 -8.90
N ALA A 190 21.00 2.70 -9.20
CA ALA A 190 21.17 3.46 -10.43
C ALA A 190 22.60 3.98 -10.59
N ALA A 191 23.20 4.49 -9.51
CA ALA A 191 24.59 4.95 -9.51
C ALA A 191 25.59 3.81 -9.78
N LEU A 192 25.45 2.67 -9.09
CA LEU A 192 26.33 1.52 -9.29
C LEU A 192 26.25 0.97 -10.71
N GLU A 193 25.04 0.76 -11.23
CA GLU A 193 24.83 0.20 -12.57
C GLU A 193 25.21 1.20 -13.68
N ALA A 194 25.31 2.49 -13.36
CA ALA A 194 25.91 3.51 -14.23
C ALA A 194 27.46 3.52 -14.19
N GLY A 195 28.10 2.58 -13.48
CA GLY A 195 29.56 2.44 -13.41
C GLY A 195 30.24 3.28 -12.33
N LYS A 196 29.49 3.88 -11.41
CA LYS A 196 30.08 4.61 -10.27
C LYS A 196 30.61 3.67 -9.21
N THR A 197 31.52 4.16 -8.37
CA THR A 197 32.02 3.42 -7.22
C THR A 197 30.94 3.26 -6.14
N ALA A 198 31.10 2.26 -5.25
CA ALA A 198 30.20 2.08 -4.11
C ALA A 198 30.11 3.30 -3.18
N ALA A 199 31.20 4.07 -3.05
CA ALA A 199 31.21 5.29 -2.23
C ALA A 199 30.40 6.43 -2.89
N GLU A 200 30.45 6.55 -4.21
CA GLU A 200 29.65 7.52 -4.97
C GLU A 200 28.16 7.11 -4.98
N ALA A 201 27.86 5.82 -5.09
CA ALA A 201 26.51 5.30 -4.99
C ALA A 201 25.91 5.51 -3.59
N GLU A 202 26.68 5.27 -2.52
CA GLU A 202 26.28 5.59 -1.15
C GLU A 202 26.00 7.08 -0.98
N GLN A 203 26.82 7.95 -1.57
CA GLN A 203 26.59 9.39 -1.55
C GLN A 203 25.30 9.78 -2.28
N ALA A 204 25.04 9.20 -3.45
CA ALA A 204 23.82 9.44 -4.21
C ALA A 204 22.55 9.03 -3.44
N GLU A 205 22.59 7.90 -2.72
CA GLU A 205 21.50 7.45 -1.85
C GLU A 205 21.21 8.44 -0.73
N VAL A 206 22.25 8.93 -0.05
CA VAL A 206 22.11 9.92 1.02
C VAL A 206 21.52 11.22 0.47
N GLU A 207 22.03 11.72 -0.65
CA GLU A 207 21.55 12.96 -1.27
C GLU A 207 20.09 12.85 -1.70
N GLN A 208 19.69 11.72 -2.30
CA GLN A 208 18.32 11.47 -2.71
C GLN A 208 17.38 11.37 -1.48
N LEU A 209 17.79 10.66 -0.43
CA LEU A 209 17.03 10.59 0.81
C LEU A 209 16.89 11.97 1.49
N GLN A 210 17.92 12.81 1.48
CA GLN A 210 17.79 14.18 1.98
C GLN A 210 16.82 15.01 1.12
N PHE A 211 16.88 14.83 -0.20
CA PHE A 211 16.10 15.61 -1.15
C PHE A 211 14.59 15.34 -1.05
N VAL A 212 14.18 14.06 -0.90
CA VAL A 212 12.75 13.70 -0.74
C VAL A 212 12.09 14.30 0.49
N TYR A 213 12.86 14.70 1.52
CA TYR A 213 12.31 15.42 2.68
C TYR A 213 12.49 16.93 2.56
N ARG A 214 13.61 17.41 1.99
CA ARG A 214 13.92 18.84 1.91
C ARG A 214 13.01 19.60 0.93
N GLU A 215 12.78 19.01 -0.24
CA GLU A 215 12.06 19.63 -1.35
C GLU A 215 11.11 18.58 -1.97
N PRO A 216 10.08 18.12 -1.23
CA PRO A 216 9.37 16.89 -1.58
C PRO A 216 8.61 17.00 -2.91
N ILE A 217 8.00 18.15 -3.25
CA ILE A 217 7.33 18.34 -4.55
C ILE A 217 8.35 18.22 -5.69
N GLU A 218 9.47 18.95 -5.57
CA GLU A 218 10.51 18.94 -6.60
C GLU A 218 11.20 17.57 -6.70
N ALA A 219 11.36 16.87 -5.57
CA ALA A 219 11.89 15.51 -5.55
C ALA A 219 10.98 14.53 -6.30
N GLN A 220 9.68 14.55 -6.05
CA GLN A 220 8.73 13.72 -6.79
C GLN A 220 8.69 14.09 -8.27
N ALA A 221 8.69 15.38 -8.61
CA ALA A 221 8.69 15.82 -10.00
C ALA A 221 9.95 15.36 -10.75
N ARG A 222 11.15 15.50 -10.16
CA ARG A 222 12.39 15.02 -10.77
C ARG A 222 12.44 13.52 -10.91
N LEU A 223 11.88 12.77 -9.94
CA LEU A 223 11.72 11.33 -10.07
C LEU A 223 10.90 11.03 -11.31
N MET A 224 9.75 11.69 -11.51
CA MET A 224 8.90 11.48 -12.69
C MET A 224 9.54 11.90 -14.02
N GLU A 225 10.35 12.96 -14.04
CA GLU A 225 11.11 13.41 -15.23
C GLU A 225 12.22 12.46 -15.66
N THR A 226 12.79 11.75 -14.70
CA THR A 226 13.94 10.86 -14.91
C THR A 226 13.55 9.39 -14.82
N HIS A 227 12.27 9.11 -14.55
CA HIS A 227 11.92 7.81 -14.01
C HIS A 227 12.10 6.68 -14.98
N ASN A 228 12.50 5.56 -14.40
CA ASN A 228 12.57 4.27 -15.06
C ASN A 228 12.24 3.14 -14.06
N LEU A 229 11.37 3.37 -13.06
CA LEU A 229 10.87 2.29 -12.19
C LEU A 229 10.06 1.32 -13.06
N GLY A 230 10.74 0.31 -13.60
CA GLY A 230 10.18 -0.69 -14.51
C GLY A 230 10.68 -0.63 -15.96
N GLY A 231 11.58 0.29 -16.35
CA GLY A 231 12.08 0.32 -17.73
C GLY A 231 11.23 1.12 -18.73
N HIS A 232 10.31 1.97 -18.26
CA HIS A 232 9.23 2.54 -19.07
C HIS A 232 9.39 4.02 -19.45
N GLY A 233 10.47 4.68 -19.02
CA GLY A 233 10.77 6.07 -19.34
C GLY A 233 9.97 7.11 -18.53
N PRO A 234 10.13 8.41 -18.86
CA PRO A 234 9.60 9.50 -18.05
C PRO A 234 8.08 9.61 -18.12
N HIS A 235 7.50 10.11 -17.02
CA HIS A 235 6.06 10.34 -16.92
C HIS A 235 5.58 11.35 -17.96
N SER A 236 4.46 11.04 -18.62
CA SER A 236 3.99 11.84 -19.78
C SER A 236 2.48 12.10 -19.81
N SER A 237 1.71 11.49 -18.92
CA SER A 237 0.24 11.60 -18.94
C SER A 237 -0.26 13.00 -18.57
N PHE A 238 0.47 13.75 -17.74
CA PHE A 238 0.15 15.13 -17.34
C PHE A 238 1.35 15.82 -16.69
N ASP A 239 1.23 17.14 -16.46
CA ASP A 239 2.22 17.94 -15.73
C ASP A 239 2.11 17.69 -14.22
N VAL A 240 3.06 16.92 -13.69
CA VAL A 240 3.12 16.49 -12.29
C VAL A 240 3.34 17.66 -11.33
N ARG A 241 4.14 18.68 -11.71
CA ARG A 241 4.35 19.87 -10.85
C ARG A 241 3.07 20.69 -10.76
N LYS A 242 2.40 20.88 -11.90
CA LYS A 242 1.12 21.59 -11.94
C LYS A 242 0.03 20.85 -11.15
N TYR A 243 0.02 19.51 -11.18
CA TYR A 243 -0.86 18.71 -10.34
C TYR A 243 -0.59 19.00 -8.85
N MET A 244 0.66 18.83 -8.39
CA MET A 244 1.00 18.97 -6.96
C MET A 244 0.78 20.40 -6.45
N ALA A 245 1.04 21.42 -7.28
CA ALA A 245 0.77 22.81 -6.94
C ALA A 245 -0.73 23.09 -6.71
N GLN A 246 -1.60 22.60 -7.60
CA GLN A 246 -3.06 22.73 -7.43
C GLN A 246 -3.56 21.93 -6.23
N TYR A 247 -2.99 20.74 -5.99
CA TYR A 247 -3.36 19.91 -4.84
C TYR A 247 -2.99 20.60 -3.53
N LYS A 248 -1.79 21.21 -3.45
CA LYS A 248 -1.36 22.04 -2.31
C LYS A 248 -2.37 23.14 -2.00
N GLU A 249 -2.77 23.91 -3.01
CA GLU A 249 -3.74 24.99 -2.85
C GLU A 249 -5.10 24.48 -2.34
N LYS A 250 -5.64 23.42 -2.96
CA LYS A 250 -6.97 22.88 -2.63
C LYS A 250 -7.02 22.24 -1.25
N MET A 251 -5.97 21.54 -0.83
CA MET A 251 -5.97 20.81 0.45
C MET A 251 -5.56 21.66 1.65
N LYS A 252 -4.84 22.77 1.44
CA LYS A 252 -4.40 23.67 2.52
C LYS A 252 -5.49 24.03 3.55
N PRO A 253 -6.72 24.47 3.18
CA PRO A 253 -7.74 24.81 4.17
C PRO A 253 -8.16 23.62 5.05
N PHE A 254 -8.22 22.40 4.51
CA PHE A 254 -8.63 21.21 5.25
C PHE A 254 -7.51 20.69 6.16
N ILE A 255 -6.26 20.80 5.72
CA ILE A 255 -5.08 20.51 6.55
C ILE A 255 -5.02 21.45 7.76
N LEU A 256 -5.20 22.75 7.53
CA LEU A 256 -5.21 23.75 8.60
C LEU A 256 -6.36 23.51 9.59
N ALA A 257 -7.56 23.17 9.11
CA ALA A 257 -8.68 22.82 9.97
C ALA A 257 -8.39 21.57 10.82
N ALA A 258 -7.77 20.54 10.23
CA ALA A 258 -7.37 19.33 10.96
C ALA A 258 -6.31 19.63 12.05
N LEU A 259 -5.31 20.45 11.74
CA LEU A 259 -4.31 20.92 12.71
C LEU A 259 -4.98 21.68 13.87
N GLU A 260 -5.88 22.62 13.57
CA GLU A 260 -6.59 23.43 14.57
C GLU A 260 -7.40 22.54 15.54
N LYS A 261 -7.91 21.41 15.05
CA LYS A 261 -8.68 20.44 15.85
C LYS A 261 -7.83 19.39 16.56
N GLY A 262 -6.51 19.47 16.47
CA GLY A 262 -5.60 18.56 17.13
C GLY A 262 -5.53 17.18 16.47
N VAL A 263 -5.82 17.07 15.17
CA VAL A 263 -5.50 15.85 14.41
C VAL A 263 -3.98 15.71 14.36
N HIS A 264 -3.47 14.56 14.80
CA HIS A 264 -2.04 14.28 14.80
C HIS A 264 -1.48 14.37 13.38
N MET A 265 -0.34 15.04 13.19
CA MET A 265 0.23 15.30 11.84
C MET A 265 0.53 14.02 11.03
N ALA A 266 0.96 12.93 11.67
CA ALA A 266 1.01 11.60 11.05
C ALA A 266 -0.28 11.22 10.28
N ASN A 267 -1.46 11.47 10.86
CA ASN A 267 -2.74 11.22 10.21
C ASN A 267 -3.02 12.19 9.06
N ILE A 268 -2.63 13.46 9.22
CA ILE A 268 -2.73 14.49 8.17
C ILE A 268 -1.90 14.12 6.94
N THR A 269 -0.74 13.49 7.12
CA THR A 269 0.07 13.01 6.00
C THR A 269 -0.44 11.69 5.41
N ALA A 270 -1.08 10.82 6.20
CA ALA A 270 -1.45 9.48 5.76
C ALA A 270 -2.83 9.41 5.09
N VAL A 271 -3.85 10.02 5.71
CA VAL A 271 -5.25 9.89 5.26
C VAL A 271 -5.45 10.41 3.82
N PRO A 272 -4.98 11.63 3.47
CA PRO A 272 -5.19 12.17 2.12
C PRO A 272 -4.46 11.39 1.02
N ALA A 273 -3.29 10.81 1.31
CA ALA A 273 -2.51 10.08 0.32
C ALA A 273 -3.14 8.71 0.01
N TYR A 274 -3.58 8.01 1.06
CA TYR A 274 -4.02 6.62 0.92
C TYR A 274 -5.42 6.48 0.28
N CYS A 275 -6.24 7.53 0.27
CA CYS A 275 -7.62 7.45 -0.21
C CYS A 275 -7.82 7.72 -1.71
N VAL A 276 -6.77 8.09 -2.45
CA VAL A 276 -6.91 8.57 -3.84
C VAL A 276 -6.67 7.50 -4.91
N GLY A 277 -6.09 6.35 -4.55
CA GLY A 277 -5.61 5.32 -5.50
C GLY A 277 -6.67 4.81 -6.48
N ASP A 278 -7.97 4.91 -6.18
CA ASP A 278 -9.01 4.44 -7.10
C ASP A 278 -9.35 5.42 -8.24
N ILE A 279 -8.61 6.51 -8.39
CA ILE A 279 -8.75 7.45 -9.51
C ILE A 279 -7.45 7.45 -10.32
N GLY A 280 -7.45 6.75 -11.45
CA GLY A 280 -6.28 6.75 -12.33
C GLY A 280 -5.14 5.82 -11.90
N HIS A 281 -5.30 5.06 -10.81
CA HIS A 281 -4.40 3.96 -10.41
C HIS A 281 -5.15 2.59 -10.36
N HIS A 282 -6.19 2.41 -9.54
CA HIS A 282 -7.00 1.17 -9.53
C HIS A 282 -8.19 1.17 -10.52
N ILE A 283 -8.76 2.34 -10.82
CA ILE A 283 -9.57 2.51 -12.02
C ILE A 283 -8.64 3.13 -13.04
N ALA A 284 -7.98 2.29 -13.82
CA ALA A 284 -6.94 2.66 -14.76
C ALA A 284 -6.89 1.70 -15.96
N GLN A 285 -6.09 2.06 -16.96
CA GLN A 285 -5.96 1.25 -18.17
C GLN A 285 -5.28 -0.11 -17.90
N SER A 286 -4.31 -0.18 -16.99
CA SER A 286 -3.67 -1.45 -16.57
C SER A 286 -4.70 -2.43 -16.00
N ALA A 287 -5.59 -1.96 -15.13
CA ALA A 287 -6.69 -2.72 -14.57
C ALA A 287 -7.64 -3.25 -15.65
N TYR A 288 -8.05 -2.39 -16.59
CA TYR A 288 -8.95 -2.79 -17.68
C TYR A 288 -8.28 -3.85 -18.58
N ASN A 289 -6.97 -3.72 -18.81
CA ASN A 289 -6.20 -4.68 -19.59
C ASN A 289 -6.10 -6.05 -18.90
N MET A 290 -5.92 -6.06 -17.58
CA MET A 290 -5.85 -7.27 -16.77
C MET A 290 -7.21 -7.97 -16.66
N PHE A 291 -8.26 -7.22 -16.32
CA PHE A 291 -9.60 -7.78 -16.07
C PHE A 291 -10.40 -8.15 -17.32
N LYS A 292 -9.85 -7.95 -18.53
CA LYS A 292 -10.45 -8.50 -19.74
C LYS A 292 -10.44 -10.03 -19.75
N ASP A 293 -9.56 -10.65 -18.97
CA ASP A 293 -9.55 -12.10 -18.75
C ASP A 293 -10.70 -12.51 -17.82
N ASP A 294 -11.51 -13.46 -18.28
CA ASP A 294 -12.70 -13.89 -17.54
C ASP A 294 -12.37 -14.63 -16.24
N MET A 295 -11.29 -15.41 -16.20
CA MET A 295 -10.89 -16.09 -14.97
C MET A 295 -10.36 -15.10 -13.94
N VAL A 296 -9.54 -14.13 -14.37
CA VAL A 296 -9.03 -13.06 -13.51
C VAL A 296 -10.18 -12.25 -12.91
N PHE A 297 -11.11 -11.77 -13.75
CA PHE A 297 -12.26 -11.03 -13.26
C PHE A 297 -13.23 -11.88 -12.45
N GLY A 298 -13.43 -13.16 -12.81
CA GLY A 298 -14.26 -14.08 -12.05
C GLY A 298 -13.72 -14.33 -10.64
N ILE A 299 -12.41 -14.43 -10.48
CA ILE A 299 -11.80 -14.48 -9.14
C ILE A 299 -12.05 -13.18 -8.39
N TYR A 300 -11.84 -12.01 -9.01
CA TYR A 300 -12.12 -10.72 -8.37
C TYR A 300 -13.59 -10.62 -7.92
N GLU A 301 -14.54 -10.97 -8.79
CA GLU A 301 -15.98 -10.99 -8.50
C GLU A 301 -16.31 -11.93 -7.32
N ALA A 302 -15.80 -13.16 -7.34
CA ALA A 302 -16.00 -14.11 -6.25
C ALA A 302 -15.44 -13.58 -4.92
N VAL A 303 -14.21 -13.06 -4.92
CA VAL A 303 -13.54 -12.52 -3.74
C VAL A 303 -14.30 -11.31 -3.16
N MET A 304 -14.84 -10.43 -4.01
CA MET A 304 -15.70 -9.31 -3.56
C MET A 304 -17.02 -9.79 -2.95
N GLY A 305 -17.58 -10.89 -3.46
CA GLY A 305 -18.73 -11.55 -2.85
C GLY A 305 -18.42 -12.07 -1.45
N VAL A 306 -17.28 -12.77 -1.28
CA VAL A 306 -16.85 -13.28 0.04
C VAL A 306 -16.65 -12.14 1.03
N PHE A 307 -15.99 -11.07 0.58
CA PHE A 307 -15.76 -9.85 1.35
C PHE A 307 -17.07 -9.25 1.88
N GLU A 308 -18.04 -8.97 1.00
CA GLU A 308 -19.30 -8.35 1.41
C GLU A 308 -20.11 -9.27 2.32
N ASN A 309 -20.31 -10.53 1.93
CA ASN A 309 -21.14 -11.46 2.69
C ASN A 309 -20.59 -11.68 4.10
N THR A 310 -19.26 -11.82 4.23
CA THR A 310 -18.63 -12.03 5.54
C THR A 310 -18.73 -10.77 6.42
N LEU A 311 -18.58 -9.57 5.84
CA LEU A 311 -18.76 -8.33 6.58
C LEU A 311 -20.20 -8.16 7.11
N ARG A 312 -21.19 -8.43 6.26
CA ARG A 312 -22.61 -8.34 6.63
C ARG A 312 -22.99 -9.38 7.67
N ARG A 313 -22.49 -10.61 7.53
CA ARG A 313 -22.64 -11.67 8.53
C ARG A 313 -22.11 -11.24 9.91
N GLY A 314 -20.99 -10.52 9.95
CA GLY A 314 -20.45 -9.97 11.20
C GLY A 314 -21.39 -8.98 11.90
N LEU A 315 -22.14 -8.18 11.13
CA LEU A 315 -23.18 -7.29 11.66
C LEU A 315 -24.37 -8.08 12.21
N GLU A 316 -24.87 -9.04 11.43
CA GLU A 316 -26.01 -9.90 11.82
C GLU A 316 -25.73 -10.67 13.12
N GLN A 317 -24.49 -11.11 13.31
CA GLN A 317 -24.04 -11.82 14.51
C GLN A 317 -23.69 -10.90 15.68
N ASN A 318 -23.71 -9.57 15.49
CA ASN A 318 -23.19 -8.59 16.45
C ASN A 318 -21.78 -8.96 16.96
N ALA A 319 -20.89 -9.36 16.03
CA ALA A 319 -19.60 -9.95 16.36
C ALA A 319 -18.49 -8.90 16.56
N TYR A 320 -18.64 -7.70 15.99
CA TYR A 320 -17.65 -6.63 16.07
C TYR A 320 -17.59 -6.01 17.47
N LYS A 321 -16.38 -5.84 18.01
CA LYS A 321 -16.11 -5.22 19.31
C LYS A 321 -15.23 -3.97 19.21
N SER A 322 -14.69 -3.71 18.02
CA SER A 322 -13.90 -2.53 17.67
C SER A 322 -13.92 -2.30 16.17
N GLU A 323 -13.61 -1.07 15.77
CA GLU A 323 -13.32 -0.65 14.40
C GLU A 323 -12.26 -1.54 13.73
N TYR A 324 -11.28 -2.01 14.50
CA TYR A 324 -10.23 -2.91 14.02
C TYR A 324 -10.72 -4.34 13.75
N ASP A 325 -11.82 -4.77 14.37
CA ASP A 325 -12.44 -6.06 14.02
C ASP A 325 -13.08 -6.00 12.64
N VAL A 326 -13.73 -4.87 12.30
CA VAL A 326 -14.28 -4.64 10.95
C VAL A 326 -13.15 -4.68 9.92
N LEU A 327 -12.05 -3.96 10.17
CA LEU A 327 -10.86 -3.98 9.31
C LEU A 327 -10.24 -5.39 9.20
N SER A 328 -10.19 -6.14 10.29
CA SER A 328 -9.65 -7.51 10.29
C SER A 328 -10.48 -8.43 9.40
N VAL A 329 -11.81 -8.32 9.42
CA VAL A 329 -12.70 -9.11 8.55
C VAL A 329 -12.59 -8.64 7.10
N ALA A 330 -12.60 -7.32 6.88
CA ALA A 330 -12.54 -6.70 5.56
C ALA A 330 -11.29 -7.10 4.76
N THR A 331 -10.15 -7.29 5.44
CA THR A 331 -8.89 -7.72 4.80
C THR A 331 -8.67 -9.24 4.90
N GLY A 332 -9.19 -9.90 5.94
CA GLY A 332 -8.99 -11.34 6.15
C GLY A 332 -9.92 -12.21 5.32
N ALA A 333 -11.18 -11.82 5.12
CA ALA A 333 -12.15 -12.59 4.34
C ALA A 333 -11.73 -12.74 2.87
N PRO A 334 -11.36 -11.67 2.15
CA PRO A 334 -10.92 -11.81 0.77
C PRO A 334 -9.55 -12.52 0.68
N ALA A 335 -8.62 -12.32 1.63
CA ALA A 335 -7.38 -13.10 1.70
C ALA A 335 -7.64 -14.61 1.87
N CYS A 336 -8.59 -14.99 2.74
CA CYS A 336 -9.03 -16.37 2.93
C CYS A 336 -9.60 -16.95 1.63
N ALA A 337 -10.40 -16.18 0.89
CA ALA A 337 -10.92 -16.58 -0.41
C ALA A 337 -9.80 -16.79 -1.44
N THR A 338 -8.80 -15.89 -1.49
CA THR A 338 -7.64 -16.03 -2.38
C THR A 338 -6.86 -17.33 -2.11
N ALA A 339 -6.57 -17.63 -0.84
CA ALA A 339 -5.91 -18.88 -0.47
C ALA A 339 -6.76 -20.11 -0.80
N TYR A 340 -8.08 -20.04 -0.59
CA TYR A 340 -8.99 -21.12 -0.93
C TYR A 340 -9.02 -21.41 -2.44
N ILE A 341 -9.07 -20.37 -3.27
CA ILE A 341 -9.02 -20.50 -4.75
C ILE A 341 -7.72 -21.15 -5.21
N LEU A 342 -6.59 -20.84 -4.56
CA LEU A 342 -5.31 -21.48 -4.82
C LEU A 342 -5.34 -22.99 -4.47
N TRP A 343 -5.96 -23.35 -3.36
CA TRP A 343 -6.11 -24.74 -2.92
C TRP A 343 -7.02 -25.58 -3.84
N LEU A 344 -7.99 -24.97 -4.53
CA LEU A 344 -8.82 -25.66 -5.53
C LEU A 344 -8.00 -26.28 -6.68
N ASP A 345 -6.83 -25.70 -6.98
CA ASP A 345 -5.86 -26.21 -7.96
C ASP A 345 -4.74 -27.04 -7.31
N SER A 346 -4.88 -27.42 -6.02
CA SER A 346 -3.88 -28.16 -5.23
C SER A 346 -2.53 -27.46 -5.06
N PHE A 347 -2.47 -26.14 -5.23
CA PHE A 347 -1.29 -25.36 -4.87
C PHE A 347 -1.34 -25.00 -3.38
N THR A 348 -0.27 -25.29 -2.65
CA THR A 348 -0.13 -24.82 -1.27
C THR A 348 0.46 -23.42 -1.24
N VAL A 349 0.13 -22.61 -0.23
CA VAL A 349 0.70 -21.26 -0.11
C VAL A 349 2.24 -21.29 0.01
N PRO A 350 2.87 -22.23 0.76
CA PRO A 350 4.32 -22.36 0.76
C PRO A 350 4.96 -22.56 -0.62
N MET A 351 4.31 -23.26 -1.54
CA MET A 351 4.83 -23.42 -2.92
C MET A 351 4.91 -22.07 -3.65
N VAL A 352 3.92 -21.21 -3.47
CA VAL A 352 3.88 -19.89 -4.12
C VAL A 352 4.86 -18.92 -3.47
N ILE A 353 4.95 -18.93 -2.14
CA ILE A 353 5.95 -18.14 -1.40
C ILE A 353 7.36 -18.53 -1.86
N ASP A 354 7.65 -19.83 -1.96
CA ASP A 354 8.93 -20.35 -2.42
C ASP A 354 9.23 -19.97 -3.86
N LEU A 355 8.24 -20.10 -4.75
CA LEU A 355 8.35 -19.70 -6.16
C LEU A 355 8.72 -18.22 -6.30
N LEU A 356 7.94 -17.32 -5.72
CA LEU A 356 8.15 -15.88 -5.86
C LEU A 356 9.42 -15.40 -5.13
N THR A 357 9.77 -16.02 -4.01
CA THR A 357 11.02 -15.73 -3.30
C THR A 357 12.24 -16.17 -4.10
N LYS A 358 12.23 -17.39 -4.69
CA LYS A 358 13.33 -17.86 -5.56
C LYS A 358 13.42 -17.05 -6.85
N ARG A 359 12.26 -16.74 -7.47
CA ARG A 359 12.19 -15.87 -8.66
C ARG A 359 12.80 -14.51 -8.38
N PHE A 360 12.52 -13.91 -7.22
CA PHE A 360 13.14 -12.64 -6.81
C PHE A 360 14.67 -12.71 -6.86
N TYR A 361 15.29 -13.75 -6.31
CA TYR A 361 16.75 -13.87 -6.32
C TYR A 361 17.31 -14.04 -7.72
N ASN A 362 16.64 -14.81 -8.57
CA ASN A 362 17.02 -14.93 -9.97
C ASN A 362 16.86 -13.60 -10.72
N TYR A 363 15.79 -12.86 -10.43
CA TYR A 363 15.54 -11.54 -11.01
C TYR A 363 16.61 -10.53 -10.58
N ALA A 364 16.97 -10.47 -9.30
CA ALA A 364 18.05 -9.60 -8.82
C ALA A 364 19.41 -9.92 -9.47
N ALA A 365 19.68 -11.19 -9.79
CA ALA A 365 20.91 -11.61 -10.47
C ALA A 365 20.89 -11.27 -11.98
N MET A 366 19.73 -11.37 -12.63
CA MET A 366 19.57 -11.07 -14.06
C MET A 366 19.39 -9.57 -14.36
N HIS A 367 18.83 -8.84 -13.39
CA HIS A 367 18.47 -7.42 -13.48
C HIS A 367 18.99 -6.69 -12.23
N PRO A 368 20.32 -6.53 -12.09
CA PRO A 368 20.89 -5.73 -11.02
C PRO A 368 20.44 -4.26 -11.09
N ASP A 369 20.00 -3.81 -12.28
CA ASP A 369 19.45 -2.50 -12.63
C ASP A 369 17.93 -2.37 -12.47
N ARG A 370 17.25 -3.41 -11.97
CA ARG A 370 15.79 -3.43 -11.74
C ARG A 370 15.26 -2.18 -11.04
N GLY A 371 14.01 -1.86 -11.28
CA GLY A 371 13.27 -0.84 -10.54
C GLY A 371 13.05 -1.23 -9.08
N GLU A 372 12.76 -0.23 -8.26
CA GLU A 372 12.31 -0.44 -6.88
C GLU A 372 10.89 -1.02 -6.83
N ALA A 373 10.02 -0.59 -7.76
CA ALA A 373 8.63 -1.03 -7.83
C ALA A 373 8.45 -2.46 -8.37
N ASP A 374 9.42 -2.98 -9.12
CA ASP A 374 9.39 -4.32 -9.74
C ASP A 374 9.18 -5.48 -8.73
N GLU A 375 9.37 -5.20 -7.44
CA GLU A 375 9.30 -6.17 -6.34
C GLU A 375 8.12 -5.92 -5.39
N LEU A 376 7.42 -4.79 -5.53
CA LEU A 376 6.46 -4.26 -4.57
C LEU A 376 5.29 -5.22 -4.36
N HIS A 377 4.47 -5.40 -5.38
CA HIS A 377 3.17 -6.07 -5.26
C HIS A 377 3.27 -7.58 -5.09
N ASN A 378 4.32 -8.23 -5.60
CA ASN A 378 4.53 -9.65 -5.34
C ASN A 378 4.73 -9.95 -3.84
N VAL A 379 5.26 -8.99 -3.06
CA VAL A 379 5.39 -9.11 -1.60
C VAL A 379 4.03 -9.06 -0.92
N ASP A 380 3.17 -8.12 -1.30
CA ASP A 380 1.84 -8.01 -0.71
C ASP A 380 0.96 -9.20 -1.08
N PHE A 381 1.07 -9.72 -2.31
CA PHE A 381 0.39 -10.94 -2.72
C PHE A 381 0.75 -12.15 -1.85
N ILE A 382 2.05 -12.41 -1.61
CA ILE A 382 2.44 -13.54 -0.73
C ILE A 382 2.03 -13.32 0.73
N ASP A 383 1.98 -12.07 1.20
CA ASP A 383 1.49 -11.72 2.54
C ASP A 383 -0.03 -11.96 2.66
N ILE A 384 -0.81 -11.65 1.61
CA ILE A 384 -2.24 -11.98 1.51
C ILE A 384 -2.44 -13.50 1.56
N LEU A 385 -1.67 -14.27 0.78
CA LEU A 385 -1.78 -15.73 0.78
C LEU A 385 -1.48 -16.33 2.15
N LEU A 386 -0.39 -15.91 2.81
CA LEU A 386 -0.05 -16.39 4.15
C LEU A 386 -1.16 -16.07 5.17
N ARG A 387 -1.69 -14.84 5.12
CA ARG A 387 -2.82 -14.43 5.97
C ARG A 387 -4.04 -15.32 5.69
N GLY A 388 -4.38 -15.51 4.42
CA GLY A 388 -5.50 -16.33 3.98
C GLY A 388 -5.41 -17.77 4.47
N GLU A 389 -4.26 -18.42 4.30
CA GLU A 389 -4.01 -19.78 4.78
C GLU A 389 -4.13 -19.87 6.32
N SER A 390 -3.59 -18.90 7.05
CA SER A 390 -3.70 -18.87 8.52
C SER A 390 -5.15 -18.76 9.02
N ILE A 391 -6.07 -18.24 8.20
CA ILE A 391 -7.49 -18.16 8.50
C ILE A 391 -8.20 -19.45 8.07
N LEU A 392 -7.92 -19.90 6.84
CA LEU A 392 -8.57 -21.03 6.18
C LEU A 392 -8.27 -22.38 6.87
N ASP A 393 -7.02 -22.59 7.28
CA ASP A 393 -6.58 -23.89 7.79
C ASP A 393 -7.26 -24.28 9.11
N ILE A 394 -7.32 -25.57 9.38
CA ILE A 394 -7.98 -26.16 10.55
C ILE A 394 -7.28 -25.79 11.85
N LYS A 395 -8.03 -25.74 12.95
CA LYS A 395 -7.44 -25.59 14.29
C LYS A 395 -6.66 -26.86 14.68
N PRO A 396 -5.49 -26.74 15.34
CA PRO A 396 -4.88 -25.52 15.86
C PRO A 396 -3.89 -24.83 14.89
N ILE A 397 -3.78 -25.26 13.63
CA ILE A 397 -2.83 -24.71 12.66
C ILE A 397 -3.27 -23.33 12.19
N GLY A 398 -4.52 -23.22 11.73
CA GLY A 398 -5.18 -21.97 11.38
C GLY A 398 -6.39 -21.64 12.27
N ALA A 399 -7.22 -20.71 11.80
CA ALA A 399 -8.39 -20.22 12.54
C ALA A 399 -9.66 -21.06 12.33
N GLY A 400 -9.62 -22.07 11.46
CA GLY A 400 -10.75 -22.93 11.11
C GLY A 400 -11.83 -22.21 10.29
N GLY A 401 -11.41 -21.38 9.33
CA GLY A 401 -12.30 -20.61 8.46
C GLY A 401 -13.03 -19.46 9.17
N LYS A 402 -12.46 -18.93 10.26
CA LYS A 402 -13.11 -17.90 11.08
C LYS A 402 -12.23 -16.69 11.34
N ILE A 403 -12.82 -15.50 11.29
CA ILE A 403 -12.18 -14.23 11.62
C ILE A 403 -13.00 -13.59 12.73
N LYS A 404 -12.39 -13.35 13.89
CA LYS A 404 -13.10 -12.78 15.06
C LYS A 404 -14.37 -13.56 15.45
N GLY A 405 -14.39 -14.87 15.19
CA GLY A 405 -15.54 -15.75 15.44
C GLY A 405 -16.57 -15.82 14.30
N ILE A 406 -16.47 -14.94 13.30
CA ILE A 406 -17.31 -14.92 12.12
C ILE A 406 -16.78 -15.94 11.11
N GLU A 407 -17.65 -16.84 10.65
CA GLU A 407 -17.33 -17.80 9.60
C GLU A 407 -17.24 -17.10 8.24
N VAL A 408 -16.14 -17.31 7.53
CA VAL A 408 -15.92 -16.76 6.18
C VAL A 408 -16.92 -17.40 5.21
N ASP A 409 -17.62 -16.59 4.43
CA ASP A 409 -18.57 -17.08 3.44
C ASP A 409 -17.87 -17.38 2.12
N LEU A 410 -17.43 -18.64 1.91
CA LEU A 410 -16.80 -19.06 0.65
C LEU A 410 -17.79 -19.41 -0.46
N SER A 411 -19.10 -19.38 -0.19
CA SER A 411 -20.12 -19.72 -1.19
C SER A 411 -20.08 -18.88 -2.49
N PRO A 412 -19.64 -17.61 -2.48
CA PRO A 412 -19.43 -16.85 -3.71
C PRO A 412 -18.34 -17.43 -4.62
N VAL A 413 -17.36 -18.17 -4.07
CA VAL A 413 -16.38 -18.92 -4.88
C VAL A 413 -17.02 -20.21 -5.39
N ASP A 414 -17.60 -21.00 -4.50
CA ASP A 414 -18.14 -22.34 -4.82
C ASP A 414 -19.28 -22.32 -5.85
N ASN A 415 -20.01 -21.20 -5.94
CA ASN A 415 -21.11 -21.01 -6.88
C ASN A 415 -20.73 -20.16 -8.09
N HIS A 416 -19.48 -19.72 -8.22
CA HIS A 416 -19.07 -18.86 -9.33
C HIS A 416 -18.85 -19.68 -10.60
N GLU A 417 -19.65 -19.40 -11.64
CA GLU A 417 -19.65 -20.18 -12.87
C GLU A 417 -18.27 -20.21 -13.55
N VAL A 418 -17.57 -19.08 -13.64
CA VAL A 418 -16.22 -19.04 -14.22
C VAL A 418 -15.19 -19.77 -13.35
N VAL A 419 -15.05 -19.36 -12.09
CA VAL A 419 -14.01 -19.89 -11.17
C VAL A 419 -14.15 -21.39 -10.97
N MET A 420 -15.36 -21.94 -10.91
CA MET A 420 -15.57 -23.38 -10.72
C MET A 420 -15.49 -24.22 -11.99
N ASN A 421 -15.36 -23.58 -13.16
CA ASN A 421 -15.28 -24.28 -14.45
C ASN A 421 -14.02 -23.90 -15.26
N PRO A 422 -12.79 -24.03 -14.72
CA PRO A 422 -11.55 -23.66 -15.41
C PRO A 422 -11.34 -24.40 -16.74
N GLN A 423 -11.91 -25.61 -16.88
CA GLN A 423 -11.86 -26.42 -18.09
C GLN A 423 -12.51 -25.77 -19.31
N ARG A 424 -13.30 -24.70 -19.13
CA ARG A 424 -13.92 -23.94 -20.24
C ARG A 424 -13.01 -22.84 -20.80
N TYR A 425 -11.92 -22.53 -20.10
CA TYR A 425 -11.04 -21.38 -20.41
C TYR A 425 -9.64 -21.81 -20.86
N THR A 426 -9.41 -23.12 -21.04
CA THR A 426 -8.14 -23.68 -21.50
C THR A 426 -8.33 -25.08 -22.06
N TYR A 427 -7.23 -25.81 -22.31
CA TYR A 427 -7.28 -27.22 -22.64
C TYR A 427 -7.97 -28.03 -21.52
N PRO A 428 -9.18 -28.59 -21.74
CA PRO A 428 -10.07 -29.00 -20.64
C PRO A 428 -9.47 -30.05 -19.68
N ALA A 429 -8.71 -31.01 -20.20
CA ALA A 429 -8.12 -32.08 -19.39
C ALA A 429 -6.89 -31.64 -18.57
N CYS A 430 -6.36 -30.44 -18.82
CA CYS A 430 -5.17 -29.90 -18.16
C CYS A 430 -5.45 -28.58 -17.43
N ALA A 431 -6.70 -28.29 -17.11
CA ALA A 431 -7.11 -27.00 -16.54
C ALA A 431 -6.73 -26.77 -15.06
N ILE A 432 -5.78 -27.56 -14.54
CA ILE A 432 -5.35 -27.62 -13.13
C ILE A 432 -4.45 -26.45 -12.70
N THR A 433 -4.12 -25.53 -13.60
CA THR A 433 -3.29 -24.35 -13.30
C THR A 433 -3.96 -23.04 -13.68
N GLN A 434 -5.25 -23.06 -14.07
CA GLN A 434 -5.91 -21.87 -14.59
C GLN A 434 -6.17 -20.82 -13.51
N ARG A 435 -6.63 -21.23 -12.33
CA ARG A 435 -6.87 -20.28 -11.23
C ARG A 435 -5.54 -19.74 -10.74
N PHE A 436 -4.53 -20.60 -10.63
CA PHE A 436 -3.17 -20.19 -10.32
C PHE A 436 -2.64 -19.15 -11.32
N ALA A 437 -2.77 -19.39 -12.63
CA ALA A 437 -2.32 -18.46 -13.65
C ALA A 437 -3.01 -17.08 -13.54
N ALA A 438 -4.34 -17.08 -13.33
CA ALA A 438 -5.10 -15.84 -13.10
C ALA A 438 -4.68 -15.12 -11.80
N LEU A 439 -4.44 -15.86 -10.71
CA LEU A 439 -3.89 -15.31 -9.47
C LEU A 439 -2.49 -14.71 -9.68
N MET A 440 -1.65 -15.30 -10.54
CA MET A 440 -0.33 -14.72 -10.86
C MET A 440 -0.45 -13.39 -11.61
N SER A 441 -1.45 -13.21 -12.48
CA SER A 441 -1.72 -11.90 -13.07
C SER A 441 -2.10 -10.85 -12.01
N MET A 442 -2.88 -11.24 -11.00
CA MET A 442 -3.22 -10.36 -9.88
C MET A 442 -2.10 -10.23 -8.84
N ALA A 443 -1.05 -11.04 -8.89
CA ALA A 443 0.09 -10.91 -7.98
C ALA A 443 0.87 -9.61 -8.22
N ASP A 444 0.69 -8.99 -9.39
CA ASP A 444 1.24 -7.68 -9.72
C ASP A 444 0.31 -6.53 -9.30
N PHE A 445 -0.97 -6.81 -9.00
CA PHE A 445 -2.00 -5.85 -8.51
C PHE A 445 -2.84 -6.49 -7.38
N PRO A 446 -2.24 -6.88 -6.24
CA PRO A 446 -2.92 -7.59 -5.15
C PRO A 446 -3.93 -6.71 -4.41
N CYS A 447 -3.90 -5.39 -4.63
CA CYS A 447 -4.86 -4.44 -4.06
C CYS A 447 -6.31 -4.79 -4.43
N TYR A 448 -6.58 -5.56 -5.50
CA TYR A 448 -7.93 -6.07 -5.78
C TYR A 448 -8.34 -7.31 -4.95
N LEU A 449 -7.36 -8.06 -4.44
CA LEU A 449 -7.57 -9.23 -3.58
C LEU A 449 -7.70 -8.84 -2.10
N THR A 450 -7.29 -7.62 -1.74
CA THR A 450 -7.66 -6.95 -0.49
C THR A 450 -7.87 -5.45 -0.79
N PRO A 451 -9.11 -5.03 -1.16
CA PRO A 451 -9.40 -3.70 -1.70
C PRO A 451 -8.77 -2.57 -0.88
N GLU A 452 -7.91 -1.79 -1.54
CA GLU A 452 -7.24 -0.67 -0.89
C GLU A 452 -8.21 0.43 -0.48
N CYS A 453 -9.19 0.79 -1.33
CA CYS A 453 -10.29 1.69 -0.97
C CYS A 453 -11.00 1.28 0.32
N THR A 454 -11.18 -0.02 0.56
CA THR A 454 -11.75 -0.53 1.81
C THR A 454 -10.86 -0.20 2.98
N THR A 455 -9.55 -0.48 2.88
CA THR A 455 -8.60 -0.23 3.96
C THR A 455 -8.51 1.26 4.25
N ALA A 456 -8.43 2.12 3.21
CA ALA A 456 -8.41 3.57 3.35
C ALA A 456 -9.68 4.10 4.04
N THR A 457 -10.86 3.62 3.61
CA THR A 457 -12.16 4.00 4.18
C THR A 457 -12.26 3.60 5.66
N LEU A 458 -11.93 2.35 5.98
CA LEU A 458 -12.04 1.84 7.36
C LEU A 458 -11.02 2.48 8.30
N MET A 459 -9.80 2.73 7.82
CA MET A 459 -8.77 3.39 8.62
C MET A 459 -9.06 4.86 8.84
N THR A 460 -9.65 5.54 7.86
CA THR A 460 -10.14 6.91 8.05
C THR A 460 -11.19 6.94 9.17
N ASN A 461 -12.13 5.99 9.17
CA ASN A 461 -13.11 5.85 10.23
C ASN A 461 -12.46 5.57 11.61
N ALA A 462 -11.46 4.69 11.66
CA ALA A 462 -10.74 4.36 12.90
C ALA A 462 -9.94 5.56 13.45
N ILE A 463 -9.25 6.29 12.57
CA ILE A 463 -8.50 7.51 12.91
C ILE A 463 -9.46 8.60 13.37
N ALA A 464 -10.63 8.74 12.76
CA ALA A 464 -11.61 9.76 13.16
C ALA A 464 -12.10 9.57 14.61
N LEU A 465 -12.07 8.35 15.14
CA LEU A 465 -12.40 8.05 16.54
C LEU A 465 -11.26 8.34 17.52
N ASN A 466 -10.01 8.37 17.03
CA ASN A 466 -8.79 8.59 17.81
C ASN A 466 -7.84 9.54 17.08
N PRO A 467 -8.27 10.78 16.76
CA PRO A 467 -7.55 11.66 15.83
C PRO A 467 -6.19 12.14 16.35
N ASP A 468 -6.01 12.14 17.67
CA ASP A 468 -4.80 12.53 18.39
C ASP A 468 -3.72 11.44 18.41
N LYS A 469 -4.03 10.22 17.97
CA LYS A 469 -3.09 9.09 17.93
C LYS A 469 -2.63 8.82 16.51
N PRO A 470 -1.34 8.55 16.27
CA PRO A 470 -0.86 8.24 14.93
C PRO A 470 -1.41 6.89 14.46
N GLY A 471 -2.13 6.89 13.34
CA GLY A 471 -2.66 5.70 12.68
C GLY A 471 -1.63 4.95 11.82
N ALA A 472 -0.48 5.56 11.55
CA ALA A 472 0.56 5.04 10.67
C ALA A 472 1.99 5.29 11.20
N PRO A 473 2.96 4.40 10.90
CA PRO A 473 2.74 3.05 10.38
C PRO A 473 2.07 2.17 11.45
N VAL A 474 1.49 1.04 11.03
CA VAL A 474 0.94 0.06 11.97
C VAL A 474 2.06 -0.43 12.89
N ARG A 475 1.86 -0.26 14.20
CA ARG A 475 2.82 -0.66 15.25
C ARG A 475 2.69 -2.15 15.60
N GLY A 476 2.86 -3.01 14.60
CA GLY A 476 2.70 -4.45 14.74
C GLY A 476 3.55 -5.24 13.73
N CYS A 477 3.74 -6.52 14.01
CA CYS A 477 4.41 -7.43 13.08
C CYS A 477 3.51 -7.67 11.86
N LYS A 478 4.00 -7.36 10.64
CA LYS A 478 3.30 -7.67 9.38
C LYS A 478 3.15 -9.18 9.14
N HIS A 479 3.96 -10.01 9.81
CA HIS A 479 4.12 -11.44 9.52
C HIS A 479 4.56 -11.71 8.06
N CYS A 480 5.52 -10.93 7.55
CA CYS A 480 6.00 -11.01 6.16
C CYS A 480 6.26 -12.46 5.70
N ALA A 481 5.59 -12.90 4.63
CA ALA A 481 5.59 -14.26 4.15
C ALA A 481 6.97 -14.76 3.73
N ALA A 482 7.80 -13.91 3.12
CA ALA A 482 9.18 -14.24 2.79
C ALA A 482 10.02 -14.66 4.01
N THR A 483 9.63 -14.28 5.24
CA THR A 483 10.36 -14.67 6.47
C THR A 483 10.09 -16.09 6.94
N THR A 484 9.10 -16.77 6.34
CA THR A 484 8.91 -18.20 6.53
C THR A 484 10.11 -18.98 5.98
N LEU A 485 10.69 -18.49 4.87
CA LEU A 485 11.86 -19.06 4.19
C LEU A 485 13.19 -18.37 4.57
N ILE A 486 13.20 -17.04 4.69
CA ILE A 486 14.41 -16.24 4.94
C ILE A 486 14.41 -15.72 6.38
N LYS A 487 15.29 -16.26 7.23
CA LYS A 487 15.38 -15.86 8.64
C LYS A 487 16.15 -14.55 8.84
N ARG A 488 15.48 -13.43 8.58
CA ARG A 488 15.96 -12.05 8.77
C ARG A 488 15.38 -11.33 10.00
N ASN A 489 14.26 -11.85 10.52
CA ASN A 489 13.52 -11.30 11.67
C ASN A 489 13.60 -12.23 12.90
N VAL A 490 14.81 -12.71 13.22
CA VAL A 490 15.04 -13.66 14.31
C VAL A 490 16.21 -13.23 15.18
N PRO A 491 16.25 -13.58 16.48
CA PRO A 491 17.34 -13.20 17.38
C PRO A 491 18.69 -13.84 17.02
N LEU A 492 18.69 -14.88 16.18
CA LEU A 492 19.88 -15.63 15.77
C LEU A 492 20.71 -14.93 14.68
N VAL A 493 20.23 -13.85 14.07
CA VAL A 493 21.05 -13.10 13.11
C VAL A 493 22.30 -12.55 13.81
N THR A 494 23.42 -12.46 13.07
CA THR A 494 24.73 -12.07 13.63
C THR A 494 25.29 -10.77 13.04
N GLY A 495 24.68 -10.24 11.99
CA GLY A 495 25.17 -9.04 11.32
C GLY A 495 25.00 -7.75 12.14
N PHE A 496 25.80 -6.75 11.80
CA PHE A 496 25.75 -5.43 12.45
C PHE A 496 24.36 -4.81 12.34
N GLY A 497 23.96 -4.11 13.40
CA GLY A 497 22.66 -3.44 13.47
C GLY A 497 21.49 -4.37 13.78
N LYS A 498 21.74 -5.59 14.27
CA LYS A 498 20.68 -6.48 14.78
C LYS A 498 20.06 -5.97 16.08
N GLY A 499 18.80 -6.37 16.31
CA GLY A 499 18.09 -6.23 17.57
C GLY A 499 17.53 -7.56 18.07
N LYS A 500 16.68 -7.51 19.11
CA LYS A 500 16.02 -8.69 19.70
C LYS A 500 15.11 -9.43 18.70
N GLN A 501 14.62 -8.74 17.67
CA GLN A 501 13.73 -9.26 16.63
C GLN A 501 14.43 -9.37 15.26
N GLY A 502 15.75 -9.55 15.24
CA GLY A 502 16.54 -9.51 14.01
C GLY A 502 16.72 -8.09 13.50
N TYR A 503 16.50 -7.84 12.22
CA TYR A 503 16.67 -6.50 11.61
C TYR A 503 15.40 -5.64 11.61
N CYS A 504 14.27 -6.19 12.09
CA CYS A 504 12.98 -5.48 12.07
C CYS A 504 12.81 -4.59 13.30
N GLU A 505 12.30 -3.38 13.07
CA GLU A 505 12.18 -2.35 14.10
C GLU A 505 10.72 -2.01 14.47
N TRP A 506 9.73 -2.81 14.07
CA TRP A 506 8.32 -2.54 14.36
C TRP A 506 8.04 -2.38 15.87
N ALA A 507 8.64 -3.20 16.74
CA ALA A 507 8.45 -3.12 18.20
C ALA A 507 9.15 -1.93 18.86
N LYS A 508 9.84 -1.15 18.04
CA LYS A 508 10.70 -0.03 18.41
C LYS A 508 10.31 1.25 17.68
N ALA A 509 9.20 1.23 16.93
CA ALA A 509 8.67 2.39 16.22
C ALA A 509 8.48 3.55 17.19
N VAL A 510 9.01 4.72 16.82
CA VAL A 510 8.88 5.99 17.56
C VAL A 510 7.45 6.49 17.63
#